data_AF-A0A1V6ENC1-F1
#
_entry.id   AF-A0A1V6ENC1-F1
#
_cell.length_a   1.000
_cell.length_b   1.000
_cell.length_c   1.000
_cell.angle_alpha   90.00
_cell.angle_beta   90.00
_cell.angle_gamma   90.00
#
_symmetry.space_group_name_H-M   'P 1'
#
loop_
_entity.id
_entity.type
_entity.pdbx_description
1 polymer ?
#
loop_
_entity_poly.entity_id
_entity_poly.type
_entity_poly.pdbx_seq_one_letter_code
_entity_poly.pdbx_strand_id
1 'polypeptide(L)'
;MFGPPDSDSPHSAQGMRWGIKRISNDDLRQKFIDATVPQAQVLGVSLPDPDLKWNEARGHWDYGEIDWDEFWSTVNGHGPCNKERLATRVKAHNDGQWVRDAALAHARKQQQRSIQEAA
;
A
#
# COMPACT_ATOMS: atom_id res chain seq x y z
N MET A 1 4.98 -0.56 2.62
CA MET A 1 4.78 -1.16 1.28
C MET A 1 4.78 -2.67 1.35
N PHE A 2 5.93 -3.33 1.49
CA PHE A 2 6.02 -4.80 1.56
C PHE A 2 5.60 -5.39 2.91
N GLY A 3 5.46 -4.55 3.95
CA GLY A 3 5.01 -4.96 5.28
C GLY A 3 6.18 -5.21 6.25
N PRO A 4 5.86 -5.64 7.49
CA PRO A 4 6.84 -5.94 8.53
C PRO A 4 7.70 -7.16 8.15
N PRO A 5 8.78 -7.45 8.91
CA PRO A 5 9.52 -8.70 8.79
C PRO A 5 8.61 -9.91 8.86
N ASP A 6 9.00 -11.02 8.24
CA ASP A 6 8.19 -12.23 8.26
C ASP A 6 7.93 -12.76 9.67
N SER A 7 8.86 -12.55 10.61
CA SER A 7 8.71 -12.90 12.03
C SER A 7 7.58 -12.14 12.73
N ASP A 8 7.31 -10.91 12.28
CA ASP A 8 6.38 -9.96 12.94
C ASP A 8 5.12 -9.74 12.09
N SER A 9 4.84 -10.69 11.19
CA SER A 9 3.76 -10.60 10.23
C SER A 9 2.63 -11.58 10.57
N PRO A 10 1.67 -11.20 11.44
CA PRO A 10 0.70 -12.12 12.05
C PRO A 10 -0.22 -12.80 11.02
N HIS A 11 -0.43 -12.18 9.86
CA HIS A 11 -1.29 -12.70 8.80
C HIS A 11 -0.55 -13.58 7.77
N SER A 12 0.78 -13.66 7.84
CA SER A 12 1.58 -14.35 6.81
C SER A 12 1.27 -15.84 6.72
N ALA A 13 1.26 -16.56 7.85
CA ALA A 13 1.06 -18.01 7.84
C ALA A 13 -0.30 -18.43 7.25
N GLN A 14 -1.37 -17.74 7.65
CA GLN A 14 -2.71 -18.02 7.16
C GLN A 14 -2.89 -17.58 5.70
N GLY A 15 -2.41 -16.38 5.35
CA GLY A 15 -2.46 -15.86 3.99
C GLY A 15 -1.69 -16.73 2.99
N MET A 16 -0.56 -17.29 3.40
CA MET A 16 0.19 -18.23 2.57
C MET A 16 -0.53 -19.58 2.40
N ARG A 17 -1.09 -20.12 3.48
CA ARG A 17 -1.84 -21.39 3.44
C ARG A 17 -3.04 -21.32 2.49
N TRP A 18 -3.71 -20.18 2.43
CA TRP A 18 -4.86 -19.97 1.54
C TRP A 18 -4.47 -19.50 0.12
N GLY A 19 -3.18 -19.34 -0.17
CA GLY A 19 -2.71 -18.87 -1.48
C GLY A 19 -2.99 -17.39 -1.76
N ILE A 20 -3.41 -16.62 -0.75
CA ILE A 20 -3.58 -15.16 -0.85
C ILE A 20 -2.21 -14.49 -0.97
N LYS A 21 -1.26 -14.92 -0.14
CA LYS A 21 0.15 -14.47 -0.17
C LYS A 21 1.01 -15.59 -0.74
N ARG A 22 1.70 -15.35 -1.87
CA ARG A 22 2.54 -16.38 -2.51
C ARG A 22 4.02 -16.23 -2.24
N ILE A 23 4.45 -15.03 -1.86
CA ILE A 23 5.84 -14.65 -1.58
C ILE A 23 5.83 -13.93 -0.25
N SER A 24 6.84 -14.18 0.60
CA SER A 24 6.96 -13.56 1.90
C SER A 24 7.18 -12.03 1.80
N ASN A 25 7.06 -11.31 2.91
CA ASN A 25 7.28 -9.86 2.89
C ASN A 25 8.77 -9.58 2.61
N ASP A 26 9.65 -10.32 3.27
CA ASP A 26 11.10 -10.16 3.17
C ASP A 26 11.61 -10.63 1.80
N ASP A 27 11.10 -11.75 1.28
CA ASP A 27 11.45 -12.24 -0.06
C ASP A 27 11.05 -11.24 -1.15
N LEU A 28 9.87 -10.63 -1.02
CA LEU A 28 9.40 -9.65 -2.00
C LEU A 28 10.21 -8.34 -1.89
N ARG A 29 10.59 -7.93 -0.67
CA ARG A 29 11.48 -6.79 -0.44
C ARG A 29 12.87 -7.04 -1.03
N GLN A 30 13.46 -8.21 -0.81
CA GLN A 30 14.77 -8.58 -1.35
C GLN A 30 14.76 -8.52 -2.89
N LYS A 31 13.77 -9.14 -3.53
CA LYS A 31 13.61 -9.09 -4.99
C LYS A 31 13.49 -7.66 -5.53
N PHE A 32 12.77 -6.80 -4.81
CA PHE A 32 12.68 -5.38 -5.17
C PHE A 32 14.05 -4.70 -5.09
N ILE A 33 14.78 -4.87 -4.00
CA ILE A 33 16.12 -4.30 -3.84
C ILE A 33 17.05 -4.77 -4.96
N ASP A 34 17.14 -6.08 -5.20
CA ASP A 34 18.01 -6.64 -6.24
C ASP A 34 17.69 -6.11 -7.64
N ALA A 35 16.41 -5.86 -7.93
CA ALA A 35 15.96 -5.31 -9.20
C ALA A 35 16.18 -3.78 -9.29
N THR A 36 16.09 -3.06 -8.18
CA THR A 36 16.12 -1.59 -8.14
C THR A 36 17.54 -1.02 -8.03
N VAL A 37 18.47 -1.71 -7.36
CA VAL A 37 19.87 -1.23 -7.26
C VAL A 37 20.51 -1.01 -8.64
N PRO A 38 20.41 -1.94 -9.62
CA PRO A 38 20.92 -1.70 -10.97
C PRO A 38 20.22 -0.52 -11.68
N GLN A 39 18.93 -0.30 -11.42
CA GLN A 39 18.21 0.85 -11.98
C GLN A 39 18.76 2.18 -11.44
N ALA A 40 19.06 2.25 -10.13
CA ALA A 40 19.69 3.42 -9.52
C ALA A 40 21.09 3.69 -10.11
N GLN A 41 21.88 2.63 -10.36
CA GLN A 41 23.18 2.74 -11.01
C GLN A 41 23.07 3.29 -12.45
N VAL A 42 22.09 2.82 -13.23
CA VAL A 42 21.82 3.34 -14.58
C VAL A 42 21.45 4.83 -14.55
N LEU A 43 20.68 5.24 -13.55
CA LEU A 43 20.29 6.63 -13.36
C LEU A 43 21.40 7.50 -12.75
N GLY A 44 22.50 6.91 -12.28
CA GLY A 44 23.59 7.63 -11.62
C GLY A 44 23.22 8.24 -10.27
N VAL A 45 22.21 7.68 -9.58
CA VAL A 45 21.78 8.13 -8.25
C VAL A 45 22.30 7.21 -7.15
N SER A 46 22.58 7.78 -5.97
CA SER A 46 22.89 6.99 -4.78
C SER A 46 21.62 6.59 -4.04
N LEU A 47 21.65 5.39 -3.45
CA LEU A 47 20.64 4.94 -2.50
C LEU A 47 21.12 5.27 -1.08
N PRO A 48 20.26 5.82 -0.20
CA PRO A 48 20.67 6.32 1.11
C PRO A 48 20.75 5.18 2.14
N ASP A 49 21.60 4.19 1.88
CA ASP A 49 21.87 3.06 2.77
C ASP A 49 23.39 2.78 2.77
N PRO A 50 24.11 3.10 3.85
CA PRO A 50 25.55 2.89 3.93
C PRO A 50 25.95 1.41 4.02
N ASP A 51 25.03 0.54 4.43
CA ASP A 51 25.28 -0.90 4.56
C ASP A 51 24.96 -1.68 3.26
N LEU A 52 24.40 -0.99 2.26
CA LEU A 52 24.02 -1.57 0.97
C LEU A 52 25.25 -2.05 0.20
N LYS A 53 25.36 -3.37 0.01
CA LYS A 53 26.47 -3.99 -0.72
C LYS A 53 26.09 -5.28 -1.41
N TRP A 54 26.71 -5.54 -2.55
CA TRP A 54 26.53 -6.81 -3.25
C TRP A 54 27.18 -7.94 -2.45
N ASN A 55 26.43 -9.01 -2.21
CA ASN A 55 26.91 -10.21 -1.54
C ASN A 55 27.01 -11.36 -2.56
N GLU A 56 28.23 -11.63 -3.04
CA GLU A 56 28.48 -12.68 -4.03
C GLU A 56 28.08 -14.07 -3.54
N ALA A 57 28.24 -14.37 -2.25
CA ALA A 57 27.91 -15.67 -1.68
C ALA A 57 26.39 -15.93 -1.64
N ARG A 58 25.60 -14.87 -1.46
CA ARG A 58 24.13 -14.95 -1.44
C ARG A 58 23.51 -14.74 -2.83
N GLY A 59 24.21 -14.06 -3.74
CA GLY A 59 23.64 -13.62 -5.02
C GLY A 59 22.57 -12.53 -4.84
N HIS A 60 22.70 -11.72 -3.79
CA HIS A 60 21.75 -10.70 -3.38
C HIS A 60 22.47 -9.45 -2.88
N TRP A 61 21.79 -8.31 -2.89
CA TRP A 61 22.24 -7.13 -2.15
C TRP A 61 21.89 -7.28 -0.66
N ASP A 62 22.90 -7.19 0.20
CA ASP A 62 22.69 -6.94 1.62
C ASP A 62 22.29 -5.47 1.79
N TYR A 63 21.36 -5.18 2.71
CA TYR A 63 20.84 -3.84 2.99
C TYR A 63 20.76 -3.61 4.51
N GLY A 64 20.77 -2.34 4.91
CA GLY A 64 20.73 -1.91 6.31
C GLY A 64 19.40 -2.23 7.00
N GLU A 65 19.41 -2.09 8.32
CA GLU A 65 18.21 -2.28 9.12
C GLU A 65 17.15 -1.19 8.83
N ILE A 66 15.90 -1.61 8.74
CA ILE A 66 14.76 -0.70 8.56
C ILE A 66 14.35 -0.16 9.93
N ASP A 67 14.05 1.14 9.99
CA ASP A 67 13.42 1.73 11.17
C ASP A 67 11.97 1.21 11.32
N TRP A 68 11.83 0.14 12.10
CA TRP A 68 10.54 -0.49 12.34
C TRP A 68 9.65 0.32 13.29
N ASP A 69 10.23 1.17 14.14
CA ASP A 69 9.48 2.07 15.02
C ASP A 69 8.80 3.17 14.19
N GLU A 70 9.51 3.78 13.23
CA GLU A 70 8.93 4.71 12.27
C GLU A 70 7.83 4.04 11.43
N PHE A 71 8.08 2.81 10.96
CA PHE A 71 7.10 2.03 10.21
C PHE A 71 5.79 1.86 11.00
N TRP A 72 5.86 1.38 12.24
CA TRP A 72 4.68 1.14 13.05
C TRP A 72 4.00 2.45 13.49
N SER A 73 4.77 3.50 13.80
CA SER A 73 4.23 4.84 14.07
C SER A 73 3.38 5.33 12.89
N THR A 74 3.91 5.19 11.66
CA THR A 74 3.22 5.58 10.43
C THR A 74 1.97 4.75 10.16
N VAL A 75 2.05 3.42 10.30
CA VAL A 75 0.89 2.51 10.14
C VAL A 75 -0.21 2.86 11.13
N ASN A 76 0.15 3.19 12.37
CA ASN A 76 -0.78 3.57 13.44
C ASN A 76 -1.31 5.01 13.33
N GLY A 77 -1.03 5.72 12.24
CA GLY A 77 -1.63 7.03 11.99
C GLY A 77 -0.82 8.23 12.49
N HIS A 78 0.42 8.01 12.93
CA HIS A 78 1.30 9.06 13.49
C HIS A 78 2.45 9.46 12.55
N GLY A 79 2.38 9.04 11.29
CA GLY A 79 3.33 9.47 10.26
C GLY A 79 3.03 10.89 9.74
N PRO A 80 3.90 11.41 8.86
CA PRO A 80 3.99 12.84 8.55
C PRO A 80 2.74 13.44 7.89
N CYS A 81 1.92 12.62 7.22
CA CYS A 81 0.75 13.10 6.49
C CYS A 81 -0.53 12.31 6.80
N ASN A 82 -0.55 11.43 7.81
CA ASN A 82 -1.69 10.53 8.04
C ASN A 82 -2.98 11.32 8.32
N LYS A 83 -2.89 12.35 9.16
CA LYS A 83 -4.02 13.21 9.54
C LYS A 83 -4.54 13.97 8.33
N GLU A 84 -3.67 14.57 7.53
CA GLU A 84 -3.98 15.35 6.34
C GLU A 84 -4.63 14.49 5.25
N ARG A 85 -4.11 13.27 5.04
CA ARG A 85 -4.64 12.31 4.06
C ARG A 85 -6.06 11.89 4.43
N LEU A 86 -6.29 11.52 5.69
CA LEU A 86 -7.63 11.16 6.16
C LEU A 86 -8.58 12.37 6.13
N ALA A 87 -8.16 13.54 6.64
CA ALA A 87 -8.96 14.75 6.62
C ALA A 87 -9.40 15.13 5.20
N THR A 88 -8.49 15.02 4.22
CA THR A 88 -8.82 15.26 2.81
C THR A 88 -9.92 14.32 2.30
N ARG A 89 -9.85 13.03 2.63
CA ARG A 89 -10.86 12.03 2.23
C ARG A 89 -12.18 12.23 2.96
N VAL A 90 -12.15 12.48 4.27
CA VAL A 90 -13.34 12.77 5.09
C VAL A 90 -14.04 14.02 4.58
N LYS A 91 -13.29 15.10 4.32
CA LYS A 91 -13.83 16.34 3.77
C LYS A 91 -14.49 16.11 2.41
N ALA A 92 -13.79 15.46 1.47
CA ALA A 92 -14.35 15.15 0.16
C ALA A 92 -15.62 14.27 0.25
N HIS A 93 -15.63 13.31 1.18
CA HIS A 93 -16.80 12.49 1.43
C HIS A 93 -17.96 13.32 1.97
N ASN A 94 -17.75 14.11 3.02
CA ASN A 94 -18.80 14.89 3.66
C ASN A 94 -19.34 15.98 2.72
N ASP A 95 -18.46 16.77 2.10
CA ASP A 95 -18.86 17.84 1.19
C ASP A 95 -19.54 17.29 -0.07
N GLY A 96 -19.18 16.07 -0.50
CA GLY A 96 -19.80 15.38 -1.62
C GLY A 96 -21.13 14.67 -1.30
N GLN A 97 -21.64 14.77 -0.06
CA GLN A 97 -22.87 14.08 0.35
C GLN A 97 -24.06 14.44 -0.53
N TRP A 98 -24.27 15.73 -0.80
CA TRP A 98 -25.38 16.19 -1.63
C TRP A 98 -25.35 15.61 -3.04
N VAL A 99 -24.17 15.39 -3.61
CA VAL A 99 -24.02 14.78 -4.94
C VAL A 99 -24.49 13.33 -4.92
N ARG A 100 -24.11 12.57 -3.89
CA ARG A 100 -24.54 11.18 -3.72
C ARG A 100 -26.05 11.10 -3.52
N ASP A 101 -26.61 12.00 -2.72
CA ASP A 101 -28.06 12.08 -2.49
C ASP A 101 -28.82 12.45 -3.76
N ALA A 102 -28.31 13.42 -4.53
CA ALA A 102 -28.88 13.81 -5.80
C ALA A 102 -28.86 12.67 -6.82
N ALA A 103 -27.75 11.93 -6.90
CA ALA A 103 -27.62 10.76 -7.79
C ALA A 103 -28.63 9.66 -7.42
N LEU A 104 -28.77 9.35 -6.12
CA LEU A 104 -29.74 8.37 -5.64
C LEU A 104 -31.18 8.82 -5.92
N ALA A 105 -31.51 10.08 -5.66
CA ALA A 105 -32.83 10.63 -5.93
C ALA A 105 -33.16 10.62 -7.44
N HIS A 106 -32.19 10.94 -8.30
CA HIS A 106 -32.36 10.87 -9.74
C HIS A 106 -32.61 9.44 -10.21
N ALA A 107 -31.80 8.48 -9.75
CA ALA A 107 -31.95 7.06 -10.10
C ALA A 107 -33.34 6.51 -9.71
N ARG A 108 -33.84 6.86 -8.52
CA ARG A 108 -35.20 6.47 -8.08
C ARG A 108 -36.29 7.01 -9.01
N LYS A 109 -36.18 8.27 -9.44
CA LYS A 109 -37.14 8.88 -10.38
C LYS A 109 -37.12 8.17 -11.73
N GLN A 110 -35.94 7.82 -12.24
CA GLN A 110 -35.82 7.07 -13.50
C GLN A 110 -36.43 5.68 -13.40
N GLN A 111 -36.18 4.96 -12.31
CA GLN A 111 -36.77 3.66 -12.06
C GLN A 111 -38.30 3.71 -11.98
N GLN A 112 -38.85 4.74 -11.33
CA GLN A 112 -40.31 4.93 -11.27
C GLN A 112 -40.91 5.19 -12.66
N ARG A 113 -40.26 6.02 -13.48
CA ARG A 113 -40.68 6.27 -14.86
C ARG A 113 -40.66 5.01 -15.71
N SER A 114 -39.58 4.22 -15.64
CA SER A 114 -39.49 2.97 -16.41
C SER A 114 -40.56 1.96 -15.99
N ILE A 115 -40.92 1.90 -14.70
CA ILE A 115 -42.01 1.04 -14.21
C ILE A 115 -43.36 1.54 -14.75
N GLN A 116 -43.58 2.86 -14.77
CA GLN A 116 -44.81 3.44 -15.31
C GLN A 116 -44.94 3.24 -16.83
N GLU A 117 -43.84 3.29 -17.57
CA GLU A 117 -43.83 3.08 -19.03
C GLU A 117 -44.01 1.59 -19.41
N ALA A 118 -43.67 0.67 -18.51
CA ALA A 118 -43.79 -0.78 -18.74
C ALA A 118 -45.14 -1.38 -18.28
N ALA A 119 -45.95 -0.62 -17.53
CA ALA A 119 -47.26 -1.01 -17.03
C ALA A 119 -48.39 -0.54 -17.97
#